data_AF-A0A3M8P5C9-F1
#
_entry.id   AF-A0A3M8P5C9-F1
#
_cell.length_a   1.000
_cell.length_b   1.000
_cell.length_c   1.000
_cell.angle_alpha   90.00
_cell.angle_beta   90.00
_cell.angle_gamma   90.00
#
_symmetry.space_group_name_H-M   'P 1'
#
loop_
_entity.id
_entity.type
_entity.pdbx_description
1 polymer ?
#
loop_
_entity_poly.entity_id
_entity_poly.type
_entity_poly.pdbx_seq_one_letter_code
_entity_poly.pdbx_strand_id
1 'polypeptide(L)'
;MVNLLDNVKPRPSDESIKNERVKEYVQLMRIAEEVEREIKKRARELQDDEKQEAFEALSLEYNLPPYVTVRDAADIMGISPQMVRRHCAEGKLAAQQTFEGSGKWRIEAKQLMSQPNWDRFIEKRARIKTQSLGLADEVIQSFQDEE
;
A
#
# COMPACT_ATOMS: atom_id res chain seq x y z
N MET A 1 -16.03 17.97 -1.96
CA MET A 1 -15.34 17.09 -0.99
C MET A 1 -16.41 16.39 -0.18
N VAL A 2 -16.48 15.07 -0.21
CA VAL A 2 -17.38 14.31 0.67
C VAL A 2 -16.80 14.39 2.07
N ASN A 3 -17.56 14.92 3.04
CA ASN A 3 -17.13 14.93 4.43
C ASN A 3 -17.35 13.53 5.02
N LEU A 4 -16.26 12.85 5.34
CA LEU A 4 -16.27 11.47 5.86
C LEU A 4 -17.12 11.34 7.14
N LEU A 5 -17.20 12.42 7.92
CA LEU A 5 -17.96 12.47 9.17
C LEU A 5 -19.48 12.44 8.94
N ASP A 6 -19.98 12.84 7.77
CA ASP A 6 -21.42 12.90 7.48
C ASP A 6 -22.06 11.50 7.40
N ASN A 7 -21.24 10.45 7.23
CA ASN A 7 -21.70 9.07 7.12
C ASN A 7 -21.63 8.29 8.44
N VAL A 8 -21.20 8.93 9.54
CA VAL A 8 -21.05 8.26 10.84
C VAL A 8 -22.27 8.50 11.71
N LYS A 9 -22.95 7.42 12.08
CA LYS A 9 -24.00 7.50 13.09
C LYS A 9 -23.36 7.81 14.46
N PRO A 10 -23.77 8.89 15.14
CA PRO A 10 -23.29 9.18 16.49
C PRO A 10 -23.66 8.02 17.41
N ARG A 11 -22.71 7.63 18.28
CA ARG A 11 -22.93 6.60 19.29
C ARG A 11 -23.20 7.25 20.65
N PRO A 12 -23.91 6.56 21.57
CA PRO A 12 -24.18 7.08 22.91
C PRO A 12 -22.92 7.49 23.68
N SER A 13 -21.79 6.82 23.42
CA SER A 13 -20.48 7.16 23.99
C SER A 13 -19.99 8.55 23.60
N ASP A 14 -20.49 9.13 22.51
CA ASP A 14 -20.01 10.39 21.96
C ASP A 14 -20.54 11.59 22.76
N GLU A 15 -21.66 11.42 23.47
CA GLU A 15 -22.22 12.42 24.38
C GLU A 15 -21.32 12.68 25.59
N SER A 16 -20.47 11.71 25.95
CA SER A 16 -19.50 11.86 27.04
C SER A 16 -18.29 12.72 26.66
N ILE A 17 -18.07 12.97 25.37
CA ILE A 17 -16.94 13.72 24.85
C ILE A 17 -17.32 15.18 24.70
N LYS A 18 -16.74 16.05 25.54
CA LYS A 18 -17.06 17.48 25.58
C LYS A 18 -16.38 18.31 24.49
N ASN A 19 -15.25 17.85 23.96
CA ASN A 19 -14.46 18.58 22.98
C ASN A 19 -14.77 18.06 21.57
N GLU A 20 -15.28 18.94 20.70
CA GLU A 20 -15.69 18.56 19.34
C GLU A 20 -14.54 17.97 18.52
N ARG A 21 -13.31 18.51 18.63
CA ARG A 21 -12.14 17.93 17.93
C ARG A 21 -11.83 16.51 18.38
N VAL A 22 -12.03 16.22 19.67
CA VAL A 22 -11.82 14.87 20.21
C VAL A 22 -12.92 13.94 19.71
N LYS A 23 -14.15 14.43 19.61
CA LYS A 23 -15.30 13.69 19.10
C LYS A 23 -15.12 13.34 17.61
N GLU A 24 -14.71 14.31 16.79
CA GLU A 24 -14.35 14.11 15.38
C GLU A 24 -13.24 13.06 15.24
N TYR A 25 -12.16 13.17 16.02
CA TYR A 25 -11.07 12.20 15.99
C TYR A 25 -11.53 10.78 16.35
N VAL A 26 -12.34 10.62 17.40
CA VAL A 26 -12.89 9.32 17.80
C VAL A 26 -13.82 8.75 16.72
N GLN A 27 -14.59 9.61 16.04
CA GLN A 27 -15.41 9.19 14.91
C GLN A 27 -14.54 8.68 13.76
N LEU A 28 -13.48 9.40 13.38
CA LEU A 28 -12.54 8.96 12.35
C LEU A 28 -11.89 7.62 12.68
N MET A 29 -11.46 7.41 13.94
CA MET A 29 -10.88 6.14 14.38
C MET A 29 -11.84 4.96 14.19
N ARG A 30 -13.13 5.16 14.43
CA ARG A 30 -14.15 4.11 14.23
C ARG A 30 -14.44 3.87 12.76
N ILE A 31 -14.46 4.92 11.94
CA ILE A 31 -14.56 4.75 10.48
C ILE A 31 -13.40 3.91 9.98
N ALA A 32 -12.18 4.25 10.39
CA ALA A 32 -10.98 3.52 9.99
C ALA A 32 -11.08 2.03 10.36
N GLU A 33 -11.51 1.72 11.59
CA GLU A 33 -11.72 0.34 12.03
C GLU A 33 -12.78 -0.39 11.19
N GLU A 34 -13.92 0.25 10.89
CA GLU A 34 -14.99 -0.34 10.09
C GLU A 34 -14.55 -0.58 8.64
N VAL A 35 -13.86 0.40 8.04
CA VAL A 35 -13.28 0.30 6.70
C VAL A 35 -12.27 -0.84 6.64
N GLU A 36 -11.37 -0.96 7.62
CA GLU A 36 -10.42 -2.08 7.68
C GLU A 36 -11.12 -3.43 7.77
N ARG A 37 -12.20 -3.54 8.55
CA ARG A 37 -12.99 -4.77 8.66
C ARG A 37 -13.64 -5.12 7.34
N GLU A 38 -14.27 -4.16 6.67
CA GLU A 38 -14.92 -4.39 5.39
C GLU A 38 -13.90 -4.71 4.29
N ILE A 39 -12.75 -4.04 4.24
CA ILE A 39 -11.63 -4.39 3.34
C ILE A 39 -11.20 -5.84 3.56
N LYS A 40 -10.96 -6.26 4.81
CA LYS A 40 -10.57 -7.65 5.15
C LYS A 40 -11.64 -8.66 4.73
N LYS A 41 -12.91 -8.31 4.84
CA LYS A 41 -14.03 -9.15 4.41
C LYS A 41 -14.05 -9.27 2.89
N ARG A 42 -14.05 -8.15 2.15
CA ARG A 42 -14.06 -8.14 0.68
C ARG A 42 -12.84 -8.84 0.09
N ALA A 43 -11.66 -8.65 0.66
CA ALA A 43 -10.44 -9.34 0.23
C ALA A 43 -10.54 -10.87 0.28
N ARG A 44 -11.40 -11.44 1.16
CA ARG A 44 -11.67 -12.88 1.23
C ARG A 44 -12.74 -13.35 0.25
N GLU A 45 -13.64 -12.45 -0.16
CA GLU A 45 -14.72 -12.73 -1.11
C GLU A 45 -14.21 -12.70 -2.56
N LEU A 46 -13.22 -11.86 -2.85
CA LEU A 46 -12.65 -11.70 -4.19
C LEU A 46 -11.91 -12.96 -4.66
N GLN A 47 -12.17 -13.34 -5.92
CA GLN A 47 -11.42 -14.33 -6.67
C GLN A 47 -10.06 -13.78 -7.14
N ASP A 48 -9.20 -14.65 -7.67
CA ASP A 48 -7.82 -14.28 -8.02
C ASP A 48 -7.74 -13.33 -9.22
N ASP A 49 -8.65 -13.45 -10.18
CA ASP A 49 -8.83 -12.54 -11.30
C ASP A 49 -9.35 -11.17 -10.84
N GLU A 50 -10.32 -11.13 -9.95
CA GLU A 50 -10.83 -9.87 -9.39
C GLU A 50 -9.78 -9.14 -8.53
N LYS A 51 -8.94 -9.89 -7.79
CA LYS A 51 -7.79 -9.33 -7.08
C LYS A 51 -6.74 -8.77 -8.03
N GLN A 52 -6.55 -9.41 -9.18
CA GLN A 52 -5.64 -8.93 -10.22
C GLN A 52 -6.14 -7.61 -10.80
N GLU A 53 -7.43 -7.49 -11.11
CA GLU A 53 -8.06 -6.25 -11.58
C GLU A 53 -7.91 -5.12 -10.53
N ALA A 54 -8.18 -5.42 -9.25
CA ALA A 54 -7.99 -4.46 -8.16
C ALA A 54 -6.52 -3.99 -8.05
N PHE A 55 -5.57 -4.93 -8.19
CA PHE A 55 -4.14 -4.58 -8.17
C PHE A 55 -3.75 -3.69 -9.35
N GLU A 56 -4.27 -3.95 -10.56
CA GLU A 56 -3.99 -3.15 -11.75
C GLU A 56 -4.49 -1.72 -11.61
N ALA A 57 -5.71 -1.53 -11.09
CA ALA A 57 -6.26 -0.22 -10.81
C ALA A 57 -5.38 0.57 -9.81
N LEU A 58 -4.99 -0.06 -8.69
CA LEU A 58 -4.10 0.56 -7.70
C LEU A 58 -2.69 0.80 -8.24
N SER A 59 -2.20 -0.08 -9.12
CA SER A 59 -0.87 0.06 -9.71
C SER A 59 -0.76 1.30 -10.58
N LEU A 60 -1.81 1.64 -11.32
CA LEU A 60 -1.86 2.86 -12.12
C LEU A 60 -1.88 4.12 -11.25
N GLU A 61 -2.69 4.12 -10.20
CA GLU A 61 -2.81 5.26 -9.28
C GLU A 61 -1.49 5.55 -8.55
N TYR A 62 -0.92 4.51 -7.93
CA TYR A 62 0.23 4.62 -7.03
C TYR A 62 1.59 4.28 -7.67
N ASN A 63 1.62 3.98 -8.97
CA ASN A 63 2.83 3.55 -9.68
C ASN A 63 3.52 2.36 -9.00
N LEU A 64 2.73 1.33 -8.70
CA LEU A 64 3.20 0.12 -8.03
C LEU A 64 3.90 -0.78 -9.04
N PRO A 65 5.10 -1.30 -8.73
CA PRO A 65 5.76 -2.25 -9.60
C PRO A 65 5.07 -3.63 -9.52
N PRO A 66 5.01 -4.39 -10.62
CA PRO A 66 4.44 -5.74 -10.61
C PRO A 66 5.25 -6.72 -9.75
N TYR A 67 6.54 -6.47 -9.60
CA TYR A 67 7.45 -7.24 -8.76
C TYR A 67 8.19 -6.33 -7.80
N VAL A 68 8.39 -6.81 -6.58
CA VAL A 68 9.19 -6.15 -5.55
C VAL A 68 10.43 -6.95 -5.21
N THR A 69 11.41 -6.26 -4.61
CA THR A 69 12.63 -6.90 -4.13
C THR A 69 12.39 -7.60 -2.78
N VAL A 70 13.33 -8.46 -2.38
CA VAL A 70 13.33 -9.06 -1.02
C VAL A 70 13.27 -7.99 0.07
N ARG A 71 13.94 -6.84 -0.13
CA ARG A 71 13.95 -5.76 0.85
C ARG A 71 12.58 -5.11 0.96
N ASP A 72 11.96 -4.78 -0.16
CA ASP A 72 10.62 -4.18 -0.16
C ASP A 72 9.59 -5.16 0.42
N ALA A 73 9.65 -6.46 0.06
CA ALA A 73 8.79 -7.47 0.65
C ALA A 73 9.00 -7.62 2.17
N ALA A 74 10.25 -7.53 2.65
CA ALA A 74 10.56 -7.55 4.07
C ALA A 74 9.93 -6.35 4.80
N ASP A 75 10.04 -5.16 4.23
CA ASP A 75 9.42 -3.94 4.76
C ASP A 75 7.89 -4.08 4.80
N ILE A 76 7.27 -4.56 3.72
CA ILE A 76 5.82 -4.74 3.59
C ILE A 76 5.28 -5.78 4.59
N MET A 77 5.96 -6.92 4.73
CA MET A 77 5.53 -8.02 5.60
C MET A 77 5.92 -7.81 7.07
N GLY A 78 6.83 -6.88 7.36
CA GLY A 78 7.35 -6.66 8.72
C GLY A 78 8.22 -7.81 9.23
N ILE A 79 8.90 -8.53 8.33
CA ILE A 79 9.78 -9.67 8.65
C ILE A 79 11.19 -9.44 8.12
N SER A 80 12.16 -10.25 8.56
CA SER A 80 13.54 -10.09 8.08
C SER A 80 13.70 -10.51 6.60
N PRO A 81 14.63 -9.91 5.85
CA PRO A 81 14.95 -10.34 4.47
C PRO A 81 15.37 -11.81 4.36
N GLN A 82 15.92 -12.41 5.42
CA GLN A 82 16.24 -13.84 5.45
C GLN A 82 14.96 -14.70 5.48
N MET A 83 13.96 -14.29 6.25
CA MET A 83 12.65 -14.94 6.30
C MET A 83 11.93 -14.86 4.96
N VAL A 84 11.96 -13.69 4.30
CA VAL A 84 11.40 -13.54 2.95
C VAL A 84 12.07 -14.51 1.97
N ARG A 85 13.40 -14.57 1.93
CA ARG A 85 14.12 -15.52 1.05
C ARG A 85 13.74 -16.97 1.32
N ARG A 86 13.57 -17.33 2.60
CA ARG A 86 13.12 -18.66 2.99
C ARG A 86 11.71 -18.93 2.46
N HIS A 87 10.77 -17.98 2.60
CA HIS A 87 9.42 -18.12 2.05
C HIS A 87 9.40 -18.25 0.52
N CYS A 88 10.27 -17.53 -0.18
CA CYS A 88 10.43 -17.71 -1.63
C CYS A 88 10.96 -19.12 -1.97
N ALA A 89 11.99 -19.59 -1.26
CA ALA A 89 12.57 -20.92 -1.50
C ALA A 89 11.61 -22.06 -1.15
N GLU A 90 10.75 -21.88 -0.14
CA GLU A 90 9.71 -22.82 0.28
C GLU A 90 8.45 -22.77 -0.62
N GLY A 91 8.39 -21.87 -1.61
CA GLY A 91 7.21 -21.71 -2.48
C GLY A 91 5.99 -21.08 -1.78
N LYS A 92 6.18 -20.46 -0.61
CA LYS A 92 5.11 -19.75 0.13
C LYS A 92 4.81 -18.38 -0.46
N LEU A 93 5.75 -17.82 -1.22
CA LEU A 93 5.57 -16.60 -1.98
C LEU A 93 5.72 -16.90 -3.47
N ALA A 94 4.82 -16.37 -4.29
CA ALA A 94 4.96 -16.35 -5.73
C ALA A 94 6.16 -15.45 -6.09
N ALA A 95 7.30 -16.07 -6.38
CA ALA A 95 8.54 -15.37 -6.64
C ALA A 95 9.43 -16.15 -7.61
N GLN A 96 10.20 -15.42 -8.40
CA GLN A 96 11.17 -15.99 -9.34
C GLN A 96 12.58 -15.48 -9.01
N GLN A 97 13.57 -16.37 -9.07
CA GLN A 97 14.97 -15.92 -9.00
C GLN A 97 15.37 -15.32 -10.34
N THR A 98 16.00 -14.16 -10.31
CA THR A 98 16.55 -13.56 -11.54
C THR A 98 17.68 -14.42 -12.11
N PHE A 99 18.46 -15.04 -11.23
CA PHE A 99 19.50 -16.01 -11.53
C PHE A 99 19.51 -17.07 -10.43
N GLU A 100 19.54 -18.35 -10.81
CA GLU A 100 19.61 -19.45 -9.85
C GLU A 100 20.81 -19.29 -8.91
N GLY A 101 20.56 -19.42 -7.61
CA GLY A 101 21.59 -19.32 -6.57
C GLY A 101 22.05 -17.91 -6.23
N SER A 102 21.63 -16.88 -6.97
CA SER A 102 22.04 -15.48 -6.71
C SER A 102 21.40 -14.85 -5.48
N GLY A 103 20.32 -15.44 -4.96
CA GLY A 103 19.53 -14.88 -3.86
C GLY A 103 18.78 -13.58 -4.21
N LYS A 104 18.77 -13.18 -5.50
CA LYS A 104 17.99 -12.07 -6.03
C LYS A 104 16.64 -12.58 -6.51
N TRP A 105 15.59 -12.20 -5.78
CA TRP A 105 14.21 -12.61 -6.05
C TRP A 105 13.38 -11.45 -6.59
N ARG A 106 12.52 -11.76 -7.55
CA ARG A 106 11.40 -10.94 -8.00
C ARG A 106 10.13 -11.53 -7.39
N ILE A 107 9.53 -10.81 -6.46
CA ILE A 107 8.36 -11.27 -5.69
C ILE A 107 7.15 -10.54 -6.23
N GLU A 108 6.08 -11.24 -6.60
CA GLU A 108 4.87 -10.59 -7.13
C GLU A 108 4.28 -9.66 -6.07
N ALA A 109 4.06 -8.39 -6.41
CA ALA A 109 3.62 -7.37 -5.46
C ALA A 109 2.16 -7.58 -5.02
N LYS A 110 1.30 -8.09 -5.92
CA LYS A 110 -0.13 -8.31 -5.68
C LYS A 110 -0.43 -9.15 -4.45
N GLN A 111 0.39 -10.18 -4.17
CA GLN A 111 0.17 -11.08 -3.05
C GLN A 111 0.45 -10.40 -1.69
N LEU A 112 1.08 -9.22 -1.71
CA LEU A 112 1.48 -8.48 -0.52
C LEU A 112 0.48 -7.40 -0.12
N MET A 113 -0.62 -7.20 -0.88
CA MET A 113 -1.63 -6.17 -0.62
C MET A 113 -2.29 -6.28 0.76
N SER A 114 -2.39 -7.49 1.30
CA SER A 114 -3.01 -7.76 2.60
C SER A 114 -2.02 -7.72 3.78
N GLN A 115 -0.76 -7.35 3.52
CA GLN A 115 0.30 -7.39 4.52
C GLN A 115 0.31 -6.12 5.39
N PRO A 116 0.83 -6.20 6.64
CA PRO A 116 0.66 -5.15 7.64
C PRO A 116 1.16 -3.76 7.24
N ASN A 117 2.24 -3.67 6.46
CA ASN A 117 2.85 -2.39 6.10
C ASN A 117 2.65 -2.03 4.63
N TRP A 118 1.59 -2.55 3.99
CA TRP A 118 1.27 -2.25 2.60
C TRP A 118 1.08 -0.74 2.35
N ASP A 119 0.35 -0.05 3.22
CA ASP A 119 0.08 1.37 3.08
C ASP A 119 1.37 2.20 3.12
N ARG A 120 2.30 1.85 4.00
CA ARG A 120 3.63 2.48 4.07
C ARG A 120 4.44 2.28 2.79
N PHE A 121 4.28 1.14 2.13
CA PHE A 121 4.89 0.91 0.83
C PHE A 121 4.25 1.79 -0.24
N ILE A 122 2.92 1.91 -0.27
CA ILE A 122 2.21 2.84 -1.18
C ILE A 122 2.72 4.28 -0.98
N GLU A 123 2.79 4.77 0.25
CA GLU A 123 3.28 6.12 0.56
C GLU A 123 4.71 6.33 0.06
N LYS A 124 5.60 5.34 0.28
CA LYS A 124 6.98 5.36 -0.23
C LYS A 124 6.98 5.47 -1.76
N ARG A 125 6.12 4.73 -2.46
CA ARG A 125 6.01 4.76 -3.93
C ARG A 125 5.46 6.10 -4.45
N ALA A 126 4.43 6.63 -3.80
CA ALA A 126 3.88 7.95 -4.12
C ALA A 126 4.96 9.04 -3.97
N ARG A 127 5.74 9.03 -2.88
CA ARG A 127 6.83 9.99 -2.68
C ARG A 127 7.91 9.88 -3.76
N ILE A 128 8.31 8.66 -4.12
CA ILE A 128 9.30 8.45 -5.19
C ILE A 128 8.76 8.99 -6.52
N LYS A 129 7.48 8.74 -6.84
CA LYS A 129 6.82 9.27 -8.04
C LYS A 129 6.89 10.80 -8.08
N THR A 130 6.51 11.47 -6.98
CA THR A 130 6.57 12.94 -6.88
C THR A 130 7.99 13.46 -7.06
N GLN A 131 8.99 12.82 -6.44
CA GLN A 131 10.40 13.21 -6.59
C GLN A 131 10.92 13.04 -8.02
N SER A 132 10.55 11.92 -8.68
CA SER A 132 10.94 11.67 -10.07
C SER A 132 10.31 12.67 -11.04
N LEU A 133 9.06 13.08 -10.81
CA LEU A 133 8.39 14.10 -11.62
C LEU A 133 9.08 15.47 -11.46
N GLY A 134 9.34 15.89 -10.22
CA GLY A 134 10.03 17.17 -9.98
C GLY A 134 11.42 17.23 -10.62
N LEU A 135 12.19 16.14 -10.56
CA LEU A 135 13.48 16.07 -11.24
C LEU A 135 13.34 16.12 -12.78
N ALA A 136 12.32 15.46 -13.33
CA ALA A 136 12.07 15.50 -14.77
C ALA A 136 11.70 16.93 -15.24
N ASP A 137 10.90 17.64 -14.46
CA ASP A 137 10.53 19.04 -14.74
C ASP A 137 11.77 19.96 -14.67
N GLU A 138 12.63 19.79 -13.67
CA GLU A 138 13.90 20.54 -13.56
C GLU A 138 14.82 20.29 -14.77
N VAL A 139 14.95 19.04 -15.21
CA VAL A 139 15.76 18.68 -16.37
C VAL A 139 15.19 19.30 -17.65
N ILE A 140 13.87 19.23 -17.86
CA ILE A 140 13.22 19.85 -19.02
C ILE A 140 13.47 21.36 -19.03
N GLN A 141 13.33 22.02 -17.87
CA GLN A 141 13.58 23.45 -17.75
C GLN A 141 15.05 23.81 -18.06
N SER A 142 16.01 23.02 -17.56
CA SER A 142 17.43 23.26 -17.85
C SER A 142 17.77 23.16 -19.34
N PHE A 143 17.09 22.28 -20.09
CA PHE A 143 17.25 22.20 -21.54
C PHE A 143 16.55 23.34 -22.30
N GLN A 144 15.51 23.94 -21.73
CA GLN A 144 14.82 25.10 -22.33
C GLN A 144 15.55 26.41 -22.05
N ASP A 145 16.29 26.50 -20.95
CA ASP A 145 17.08 27.67 -20.58
C ASP A 145 18.45 27.71 -21.30
N GLU A 146 18.86 26.60 -21.95
CA GLU A 146 20.10 26.49 -22.76
C GLU A 146 19.90 26.76 -24.27
N GLU A 147 18.68 27.07 -24.72
CA GLU A 147 18.34 27.61 -26.07
C GLU A 147 18.14 29.13 -26.08
#